data_AF-R4WKC0-F1
#
_entry.id   AF-R4WKC0-F1
#
_cell.length_a   1.000
_cell.length_b   1.000
_cell.length_c   1.000
_cell.angle_alpha   90.00
_cell.angle_beta   90.00
_cell.angle_gamma   90.00
#
_symmetry.space_group_name_H-M   'P 1'
#
loop_
_entity.id
_entity.type
_entity.pdbx_description
1 polymer ?
#
loop_
_entity_poly.entity_id
_entity_poly.type
_entity_poly.pdbx_seq_one_letter_code
_entity_poly.pdbx_strand_id
1 'polypeptide(L)'
;MGRSRSRSKSPRRRHKKKHSHKRSKSRDRSHKHRDKSRERSSKSRKRSRSASSSSSSDSDTKTVNSLKKKILNDRKMDEVERLAEMERQRRQRETEAKLVEEEAAKRIEALVAKRVEEELEARREEIEAEVARRVEEAKAAMEAELRAEMEARRQEILLQEKKREEEETKKREALEQIMAENNRKIEEAQRRLAEERLAMVEEQRKMEEERQRMRKEAEKRIKEEQKKILGKNNSRPKLSFTLKPIT
;
A
#
# COMPACT_ATOMS: atom_id res chain seq x y z
N MET A 1 55.56 -23.15 30.19
CA MET A 1 55.97 -22.67 28.84
C MET A 1 54.70 -22.46 28.02
N GLY A 2 54.43 -21.39 27.27
CA GLY A 2 55.10 -20.14 26.93
C GLY A 2 54.05 -19.24 26.24
N ARG A 3 54.26 -17.92 26.31
CA ARG A 3 53.43 -16.87 25.69
C ARG A 3 53.64 -16.79 24.17
N SER A 4 52.59 -16.61 23.36
CA SER A 4 52.53 -15.72 22.17
C SER A 4 51.08 -15.70 21.64
N ARG A 5 50.32 -14.59 21.69
CA ARG A 5 50.31 -13.40 20.80
C ARG A 5 50.26 -13.73 19.29
N SER A 6 49.05 -13.64 18.72
CA SER A 6 48.87 -13.27 17.30
C SER A 6 47.68 -12.30 17.14
N ARG A 7 48.01 -11.15 16.56
CA ARG A 7 47.15 -10.01 16.21
C ARG A 7 46.42 -10.27 14.88
N SER A 8 45.26 -9.62 14.75
CA SER A 8 44.67 -9.01 13.53
C SER A 8 43.83 -9.86 12.56
N LYS A 9 42.55 -9.46 12.41
CA LYS A 9 41.97 -8.88 11.18
C LYS A 9 40.50 -8.49 11.37
N SER A 10 40.25 -7.22 11.72
CA SER A 10 38.92 -6.62 11.62
C SER A 10 38.55 -6.41 10.14
N PRO A 11 37.35 -6.78 9.67
CA PRO A 11 36.97 -6.58 8.28
C PRO A 11 36.78 -5.09 7.94
N ARG A 12 37.46 -4.66 6.88
CA ARG A 12 37.40 -3.32 6.28
C ARG A 12 35.97 -2.93 5.88
N ARG A 13 35.48 -1.80 6.39
CA ARG A 13 34.31 -1.06 5.86
C ARG A 13 34.56 -0.70 4.39
N ARG A 14 33.83 -1.34 3.47
CA ARG A 14 33.78 -0.94 2.05
C ARG A 14 32.67 0.11 1.85
N HIS A 15 33.05 1.32 1.50
CA HIS A 15 32.15 2.30 0.89
C HIS A 15 31.60 1.74 -0.43
N LYS A 16 30.28 1.61 -0.56
CA LYS A 16 29.61 1.50 -1.86
C LYS A 16 28.77 2.77 -2.07
N LYS A 17 29.27 3.67 -2.92
CA LYS A 17 28.40 4.59 -3.66
C LYS A 17 27.64 3.76 -4.69
N LYS A 18 26.31 3.84 -4.70
CA LYS A 18 25.52 3.52 -5.89
C LYS A 18 24.43 4.58 -6.07
N HIS A 19 24.53 5.25 -7.22
CA HIS A 19 23.45 5.92 -7.92
C HIS A 19 22.21 5.02 -7.97
N SER A 20 21.05 5.58 -7.61
CA SER A 20 19.78 5.19 -8.23
C SER A 20 18.99 6.46 -8.55
N HIS A 21 18.44 6.47 -9.75
CA HIS A 21 17.69 7.54 -10.36
C HIS A 21 16.23 7.10 -10.41
N LYS A 22 15.29 8.01 -10.12
CA LYS A 22 13.86 8.11 -10.53
C LYS A 22 13.02 8.63 -9.35
N ARG A 23 12.43 9.84 -9.44
CA ARG A 23 11.15 10.21 -10.10
C ARG A 23 9.98 10.12 -9.12
N SER A 24 9.70 11.23 -8.44
CA SER A 24 8.35 11.59 -7.99
C SER A 24 8.19 13.10 -8.08
N LYS A 25 7.34 13.47 -9.01
CA LYS A 25 6.96 14.82 -9.41
C LYS A 25 5.70 15.15 -8.62
N SER A 26 5.81 15.86 -7.51
CA SER A 26 4.66 16.48 -6.85
C SER A 26 4.30 17.74 -7.64
N ARG A 27 3.10 17.70 -8.21
CA ARG A 27 2.37 18.89 -8.67
C ARG A 27 1.78 19.53 -7.42
N ASP A 28 2.10 20.79 -7.17
CA ASP A 28 1.04 21.70 -6.79
C ASP A 28 1.24 23.08 -7.40
N ARG A 29 0.13 23.62 -7.89
CA ARG A 29 0.02 24.82 -8.70
C ARG A 29 -0.39 25.95 -7.76
N SER A 30 0.40 27.02 -7.70
CA SER A 30 -0.15 28.32 -7.31
C SER A 30 0.38 29.39 -8.25
N HIS A 31 -0.47 29.77 -9.19
CA HIS A 31 -0.35 30.98 -9.99
C HIS A 31 -0.40 32.20 -9.06
N LYS A 32 0.60 33.09 -9.15
CA LYS A 32 0.32 34.52 -8.95
C LYS A 32 1.29 35.36 -9.76
N HIS A 33 0.70 36.02 -10.76
CA HIS A 33 1.31 36.96 -11.67
C HIS A 33 2.10 38.05 -10.93
N ARG A 34 3.35 38.25 -11.34
CA ARG A 34 4.05 39.52 -11.15
C ARG A 34 4.76 39.87 -12.44
N ASP A 35 3.98 40.38 -13.38
CA ASP A 35 4.49 41.08 -14.56
C ASP A 35 5.29 42.30 -14.11
N LYS A 36 6.60 42.23 -14.28
CA LYS A 36 7.46 43.40 -14.41
C LYS A 36 8.48 43.13 -15.51
N SER A 37 7.95 42.99 -16.71
CA SER A 37 8.69 42.89 -17.96
C SER A 37 9.44 44.18 -18.22
N ARG A 38 10.76 44.03 -18.10
CA ARG A 38 11.80 44.99 -18.42
C ARG A 38 12.14 44.78 -19.89
N GLU A 39 11.46 45.47 -20.80
CA GLU A 39 11.82 45.43 -22.22
C GLU A 39 12.42 46.74 -22.70
N ARG A 40 13.74 46.65 -22.91
CA ARG A 40 14.48 47.42 -23.90
C ARG A 40 13.98 46.97 -25.28
N SER A 41 13.44 47.88 -26.08
CA SER A 41 13.42 47.68 -27.52
C SER A 41 13.59 49.01 -28.24
N SER A 42 14.79 49.12 -28.80
CA SER A 42 15.24 50.10 -29.77
C SER A 42 14.38 50.06 -31.04
N LYS A 43 13.72 51.18 -31.37
CA LYS A 43 13.27 51.44 -32.73
C LYS A 43 13.64 52.85 -33.15
N SER A 44 14.68 52.90 -33.98
CA SER A 44 15.03 54.06 -34.78
C SER A 44 13.89 54.36 -35.76
N ARG A 45 13.45 55.61 -35.82
CA ARG A 45 13.10 56.25 -37.10
C ARG A 45 13.15 57.76 -36.98
N LYS A 46 14.04 58.28 -37.82
CA LYS A 46 14.35 59.66 -38.13
C LYS A 46 13.10 60.53 -38.30
N ARG A 47 13.10 61.70 -37.66
CA ARG A 47 12.62 62.93 -38.29
C ARG A 47 13.43 64.10 -37.74
N SER A 48 14.46 64.45 -38.50
CA SER A 48 15.03 65.78 -38.53
C SER A 48 13.92 66.79 -38.83
N ARG A 49 13.92 67.92 -38.12
CA ARG A 49 13.73 69.25 -38.71
C ARG A 49 14.28 70.29 -37.74
N SER A 50 15.15 71.08 -38.33
CA SER A 50 16.01 72.12 -37.81
C SER A 50 15.24 73.35 -37.33
N ALA A 51 15.93 74.12 -36.50
CA ALA A 51 15.67 75.52 -36.25
C ALA A 51 15.55 76.32 -37.56
N SER A 52 14.60 77.25 -37.59
CA SER A 52 14.66 78.44 -38.45
C SER A 52 13.95 79.59 -37.77
N SER A 53 14.77 80.50 -37.26
CA SER A 53 14.50 81.90 -37.08
C SER A 53 14.49 82.60 -38.45
N SER A 54 13.45 83.39 -38.74
CA SER A 54 13.47 84.55 -39.65
C SER A 54 12.10 85.23 -39.54
N SER A 55 11.91 86.43 -38.98
CA SER A 55 12.44 87.77 -39.34
C SER A 55 12.04 88.24 -40.74
N SER A 56 11.63 89.52 -40.83
CA SER A 56 11.23 90.31 -42.02
C SER A 56 9.71 90.49 -42.11
N SER A 57 9.11 91.66 -42.27
CA SER A 57 9.55 93.06 -42.44
C SER A 57 8.28 93.90 -42.16
N ASP A 58 8.37 94.95 -41.37
CA ASP A 58 8.62 96.34 -41.81
C ASP A 58 7.40 96.98 -42.47
N SER A 59 6.92 98.05 -41.83
CA SER A 59 6.49 99.33 -42.42
C SER A 59 5.33 99.94 -41.64
N ASP A 60 5.66 101.13 -41.15
CA ASP A 60 4.82 102.22 -40.70
C ASP A 60 3.37 102.20 -41.18
N THR A 61 2.44 102.44 -40.26
CA THR A 61 1.74 103.74 -40.18
C THR A 61 0.57 103.67 -39.19
N LYS A 62 0.44 104.74 -38.40
CA LYS A 62 -0.80 105.22 -37.74
C LYS A 62 -1.21 104.50 -36.46
N THR A 63 -0.50 104.87 -35.40
CA THR A 63 -1.09 105.36 -34.14
C THR A 63 -2.54 105.83 -34.26
N VAL A 64 -3.49 105.00 -33.80
CA VAL A 64 -4.74 105.42 -33.12
C VAL A 64 -5.54 104.25 -32.51
N ASN A 65 -5.23 102.98 -32.82
CA ASN A 65 -6.07 101.84 -32.39
C ASN A 65 -5.45 100.84 -31.38
N SER A 66 -4.19 101.01 -30.94
CA SER A 66 -3.54 100.07 -29.99
C SER A 66 -3.99 100.26 -28.54
N LEU A 67 -4.24 101.51 -28.10
CA LEU A 67 -4.78 101.82 -26.79
C LEU A 67 -6.24 101.32 -26.65
N LYS A 68 -7.06 101.45 -27.70
CA LYS A 68 -8.42 100.88 -27.72
C LYS A 68 -8.41 99.36 -27.68
N LYS A 69 -7.45 98.68 -28.34
CA LYS A 69 -7.35 97.21 -28.31
C LYS A 69 -6.85 96.68 -26.96
N LYS A 70 -5.94 97.41 -26.29
CA LYS A 70 -5.53 97.12 -24.91
C LYS A 70 -6.64 97.39 -23.90
N ILE A 71 -7.33 98.54 -23.96
CA ILE A 71 -8.46 98.86 -23.06
C ILE A 71 -9.63 97.89 -23.25
N LEU A 72 -9.93 97.48 -24.49
CA LEU A 72 -10.94 96.45 -24.75
C LEU A 72 -10.47 95.06 -24.31
N ASN A 73 -9.18 94.75 -24.38
CA ASN A 73 -8.65 93.50 -23.82
C ASN A 73 -8.64 93.54 -22.29
N ASP A 74 -8.20 94.61 -21.64
CA ASP A 74 -8.21 94.75 -20.17
C ASP A 74 -9.64 94.70 -19.64
N ARG A 75 -10.60 95.40 -20.27
CA ARG A 75 -12.03 95.25 -19.91
C ARG A 75 -12.59 93.85 -20.16
N LYS A 76 -12.14 93.18 -21.23
CA LYS A 76 -12.50 91.77 -21.47
C LYS A 76 -11.81 90.83 -20.49
N MET A 77 -10.59 91.12 -20.05
CA MET A 77 -9.86 90.36 -19.04
C MET A 77 -10.50 90.57 -17.67
N ASP A 78 -10.95 91.77 -17.32
CA ASP A 78 -11.73 92.07 -16.11
C ASP A 78 -13.08 91.32 -16.13
N GLU A 79 -13.76 91.26 -17.28
CA GLU A 79 -15.02 90.52 -17.42
C GLU A 79 -14.80 89.00 -17.46
N VAL A 80 -13.70 88.53 -18.06
CA VAL A 80 -13.25 87.13 -17.99
C VAL A 80 -12.78 86.75 -16.59
N GLU A 81 -12.15 87.66 -15.86
CA GLU A 81 -11.69 87.46 -14.49
C GLU A 81 -12.88 87.44 -13.52
N ARG A 82 -13.88 88.30 -13.72
CA ARG A 82 -15.17 88.25 -13.02
C ARG A 82 -15.95 86.97 -13.34
N LEU A 83 -15.95 86.51 -14.59
CA LEU A 83 -16.53 85.22 -14.97
C LEU A 83 -15.75 84.04 -14.39
N ALA A 84 -14.42 84.12 -14.35
CA ALA A 84 -13.55 83.10 -13.75
C ALA A 84 -13.69 83.07 -12.22
N GLU A 85 -13.94 84.20 -11.57
CA GLU A 85 -14.24 84.28 -10.15
C GLU A 85 -15.59 83.65 -9.83
N MET A 86 -16.62 83.93 -10.62
CA MET A 86 -17.92 83.25 -10.55
C MET A 86 -17.79 81.74 -10.83
N GLU A 87 -16.91 81.33 -11.75
CA GLU A 87 -16.62 79.93 -12.04
C GLU A 87 -15.86 79.24 -10.89
N ARG A 88 -14.92 79.93 -10.24
CA ARG A 88 -14.24 79.43 -9.03
C ARG A 88 -15.20 79.26 -7.87
N GLN A 89 -16.10 80.22 -7.65
CA GLN A 89 -17.15 80.10 -6.63
C GLN A 89 -18.10 78.93 -6.94
N ARG A 90 -18.44 78.71 -8.21
CA ARG A 90 -19.23 77.54 -8.62
C ARG A 90 -18.48 76.24 -8.33
N ARG A 91 -17.19 76.15 -8.66
CA ARG A 91 -16.36 74.96 -8.35
C ARG A 91 -16.23 74.71 -6.85
N GLN A 92 -16.11 75.75 -6.04
CA GLN A 92 -16.10 75.63 -4.57
C GLN A 92 -17.42 75.06 -4.04
N ARG A 93 -18.55 75.61 -4.49
CA ARG A 93 -19.89 75.09 -4.13
C ARG A 93 -20.09 73.64 -4.62
N GLU A 94 -19.58 73.29 -5.80
CA GLU A 94 -19.64 71.91 -6.30
C GLU A 94 -18.75 70.95 -5.48
N THR A 95 -17.57 71.39 -5.02
CA THR A 95 -16.74 70.56 -4.14
C THR A 95 -17.34 70.42 -2.75
N GLU A 96 -17.92 71.48 -2.20
CA GLU A 96 -18.63 71.44 -0.92
C GLU A 96 -19.87 70.54 -1.00
N ALA A 97 -20.66 70.65 -2.09
CA ALA A 97 -21.81 69.78 -2.34
C ALA A 97 -21.38 68.30 -2.45
N LYS A 98 -20.29 68.01 -3.18
CA LYS A 98 -19.76 66.64 -3.27
C LYS A 98 -19.30 66.09 -1.93
N LEU A 99 -18.66 66.90 -1.08
CA LEU A 99 -18.27 66.47 0.26
C LEU A 99 -19.48 66.17 1.13
N VAL A 100 -20.54 66.97 1.05
CA VAL A 100 -21.80 66.72 1.76
C VAL A 100 -22.49 65.46 1.24
N GLU A 101 -22.50 65.23 -0.08
CA GLU A 101 -23.03 64.01 -0.70
C GLU A 101 -22.24 62.77 -0.27
N GLU A 102 -20.91 62.85 -0.23
CA GLU A 102 -20.06 61.76 0.25
C GLU A 102 -20.26 61.49 1.74
N GLU A 103 -20.41 62.53 2.57
CA GLU A 103 -20.74 62.37 3.99
C GLU A 103 -22.13 61.75 4.19
N ALA A 104 -23.12 62.14 3.38
CA ALA A 104 -24.44 61.54 3.39
C ALA A 104 -24.39 60.07 2.94
N ALA A 105 -23.65 59.75 1.87
CA ALA A 105 -23.45 58.39 1.39
C ALA A 105 -22.78 57.51 2.46
N LYS A 106 -21.73 58.02 3.14
CA LYS A 106 -21.06 57.33 4.25
C LYS A 106 -22.00 57.07 5.44
N ARG A 107 -22.89 58.01 5.77
CA ARG A 107 -23.89 57.81 6.83
C ARG A 107 -24.90 56.73 6.45
N ILE A 108 -25.37 56.73 5.21
CA ILE A 108 -26.28 55.71 4.69
C ILE A 108 -25.59 54.35 4.70
N GLU A 109 -24.36 54.25 4.20
CA GLU A 109 -23.55 53.03 4.21
C GLU A 109 -23.37 52.50 5.63
N ALA A 110 -23.04 53.34 6.60
CA ALA A 110 -22.90 52.93 7.99
C ALA A 110 -24.21 52.40 8.60
N LEU A 111 -25.37 53.00 8.26
CA LEU A 111 -26.67 52.51 8.73
C LEU A 111 -27.06 51.19 8.07
N VAL A 112 -26.74 51.01 6.80
CA VAL A 112 -26.96 49.76 6.07
C VAL A 112 -26.05 48.67 6.63
N ALA A 113 -24.75 48.96 6.82
CA ALA A 113 -23.79 48.03 7.38
C ALA A 113 -24.23 47.55 8.78
N LYS A 114 -24.66 48.47 9.65
CA LYS A 114 -25.16 48.13 10.99
C LYS A 114 -26.40 47.23 10.94
N ARG A 115 -27.37 47.53 10.08
CA ARG A 115 -28.57 46.67 9.94
C ARG A 115 -28.23 45.29 9.40
N VAL A 116 -27.33 45.21 8.43
CA VAL A 116 -26.87 43.93 7.87
C VAL A 116 -26.10 43.14 8.93
N GLU A 117 -25.27 43.79 9.73
CA GLU A 117 -24.54 43.16 10.83
C GLU A 117 -25.50 42.60 11.88
N GLU A 118 -26.51 43.37 12.32
CA GLU A 118 -27.55 42.91 13.24
C GLU A 118 -28.36 41.72 12.66
N GLU A 119 -28.70 41.74 11.36
CA GLU A 119 -29.39 40.63 10.71
C GLU A 119 -28.51 39.38 10.58
N LEU A 120 -27.22 39.56 10.31
CA LEU A 120 -26.26 38.47 10.26
C LEU A 120 -25.98 37.91 11.64
N GLU A 121 -25.88 38.74 12.69
CA GLU A 121 -25.72 38.30 14.08
C GLU A 121 -26.93 37.49 14.55
N ALA A 122 -28.16 37.91 14.22
CA ALA A 122 -29.36 37.15 14.54
C ALA A 122 -29.41 35.77 13.85
N ARG A 123 -28.85 35.65 12.64
CA ARG A 123 -28.76 34.39 11.89
C ARG A 123 -27.45 33.64 12.10
N ARG A 124 -26.49 34.24 12.79
CA ARG A 124 -25.14 33.70 12.95
C ARG A 124 -25.19 32.39 13.70
N GLU A 125 -25.96 32.32 14.78
CA GLU A 125 -26.08 31.10 15.59
C GLU A 125 -26.70 29.94 14.78
N GLU A 126 -27.69 30.22 13.94
CA GLU A 126 -28.31 29.22 13.06
C GLU A 126 -27.32 28.73 11.99
N ILE A 127 -26.61 29.66 11.35
CA ILE A 127 -25.58 29.35 10.35
C ILE A 127 -24.43 28.56 10.99
N GLU A 128 -23.97 28.97 12.17
CA GLU A 128 -22.91 28.29 12.92
C GLU A 128 -23.33 26.88 13.33
N ALA A 129 -24.57 26.69 13.79
CA ALA A 129 -25.11 25.37 14.11
C ALA A 129 -25.20 24.46 12.87
N GLU A 130 -25.64 24.98 11.73
CA GLU A 130 -25.70 24.19 10.50
C GLU A 130 -24.30 23.83 9.98
N VAL A 131 -23.36 24.78 10.01
CA VAL A 131 -21.96 24.53 9.64
C VAL A 131 -21.33 23.51 10.59
N ALA A 132 -21.54 23.64 11.90
CA ALA A 132 -21.05 22.69 12.90
C ALA A 132 -21.61 21.29 12.63
N ARG A 133 -22.92 21.17 12.38
CA ARG A 133 -23.57 19.90 12.05
C ARG A 133 -22.97 19.26 10.79
N ARG A 134 -22.78 20.02 9.71
CA ARG A 134 -22.15 19.50 8.47
C ARG A 134 -20.71 19.06 8.70
N VAL A 135 -19.97 19.78 9.54
CA VAL A 135 -18.59 19.41 9.90
C VAL A 135 -18.57 18.14 10.75
N GLU A 136 -19.51 17.99 11.69
CA GLU A 136 -19.66 16.77 12.49
C GLU A 136 -20.06 15.57 11.63
N GLU A 137 -21.02 15.73 10.71
CA GLU A 137 -21.39 14.69 9.74
C GLU A 137 -20.21 14.27 8.87
N ALA A 138 -19.43 15.24 8.37
CA ALA A 138 -18.23 14.96 7.58
C ALA A 138 -17.14 14.23 8.39
N LYS A 139 -16.90 14.65 9.64
CA LYS A 139 -15.98 13.98 10.56
C LYS A 139 -16.45 12.56 10.89
N ALA A 140 -17.73 12.38 11.19
CA ALA A 140 -18.32 11.09 11.49
C ALA A 140 -18.22 10.12 10.30
N ALA A 141 -18.47 10.61 9.08
CA ALA A 141 -18.30 9.83 7.86
C ALA A 141 -16.84 9.39 7.68
N MET A 142 -15.89 10.32 7.84
CA MET A 142 -14.46 10.01 7.75
C MET A 142 -14.02 9.01 8.83
N GLU A 143 -14.48 9.17 10.07
CA GLU A 143 -14.19 8.24 11.16
C GLU A 143 -14.80 6.85 10.92
N ALA A 144 -16.02 6.78 10.39
CA ALA A 144 -16.67 5.52 10.06
C ALA A 144 -15.91 4.76 8.97
N GLU A 145 -15.48 5.45 7.91
CA GLU A 145 -14.64 4.87 6.86
C GLU A 145 -13.31 4.37 7.42
N LEU A 146 -12.64 5.16 8.26
CA LEU A 146 -11.39 4.76 8.90
C LEU A 146 -11.57 3.53 9.82
N ARG A 147 -12.66 3.49 10.61
CA ARG A 147 -12.98 2.32 11.46
C ARG A 147 -13.22 1.08 10.60
N ALA A 148 -14.01 1.20 9.54
CA ALA A 148 -14.30 0.11 8.63
C ALA A 148 -13.02 -0.42 7.95
N GLU A 149 -12.12 0.47 7.51
CA GLU A 149 -10.83 0.06 6.94
C GLU A 149 -9.97 -0.68 7.97
N MET A 150 -9.93 -0.21 9.21
CA MET A 150 -9.17 -0.88 10.28
C MET A 150 -9.75 -2.25 10.64
N GLU A 151 -11.08 -2.39 10.66
CA GLU A 151 -11.74 -3.67 10.89
C GLU A 151 -11.50 -4.64 9.73
N ALA A 152 -11.58 -4.19 8.49
CA ALA A 152 -11.26 -5.00 7.32
C ALA A 152 -9.83 -5.52 7.37
N ARG A 153 -8.84 -4.65 7.67
CA ARG A 153 -7.44 -5.06 7.84
C ARG A 153 -7.26 -6.07 8.97
N ARG A 154 -7.95 -5.91 10.10
CA ARG A 154 -7.92 -6.89 11.20
C ARG A 154 -8.47 -8.24 10.76
N GLN A 155 -9.58 -8.25 10.04
CA GLN A 155 -10.17 -9.47 9.51
C GLN A 155 -9.24 -10.15 8.50
N GLU A 156 -8.60 -9.39 7.62
CA GLU A 156 -7.61 -9.92 6.68
C GLU A 156 -6.42 -10.59 7.39
N ILE A 157 -5.90 -9.96 8.44
CA ILE A 157 -4.81 -10.54 9.24
C ILE A 157 -5.27 -11.86 9.88
N LEU A 158 -6.43 -11.86 10.53
CA LEU A 158 -6.98 -13.08 11.14
C LEU A 158 -7.23 -14.19 10.12
N LEU A 159 -7.72 -13.85 8.93
CA LEU A 159 -7.91 -14.82 7.84
C LEU A 159 -6.58 -15.35 7.32
N GLN A 160 -5.55 -14.52 7.22
CA GLN A 160 -4.20 -14.96 6.83
C GLN A 160 -3.58 -15.87 7.90
N GLU A 161 -3.75 -15.56 9.19
CA GLU A 161 -3.30 -16.41 10.28
C GLU A 161 -4.02 -17.76 10.28
N LYS A 162 -5.35 -17.77 10.15
CA LYS A 162 -6.14 -19.01 10.02
C LYS A 162 -5.69 -19.86 8.83
N LYS A 163 -5.46 -19.24 7.66
CA LYS A 163 -4.93 -19.95 6.49
C LYS A 163 -3.57 -20.58 6.75
N ARG A 164 -2.67 -19.87 7.44
CA ARG A 164 -1.36 -20.41 7.81
C ARG A 164 -1.50 -21.57 8.79
N GLU A 165 -2.36 -21.46 9.79
CA GLU A 165 -2.64 -22.53 10.74
C GLU A 165 -3.25 -23.77 10.04
N GLU A 166 -4.20 -23.57 9.13
CA GLU A 166 -4.77 -24.64 8.30
C GLU A 166 -3.71 -25.33 7.41
N GLU A 167 -2.76 -24.57 6.85
CA GLU A 167 -1.65 -25.15 6.09
C GLU A 167 -0.68 -25.93 7.00
N GLU A 168 -0.40 -25.45 8.20
CA GLU A 168 0.45 -26.14 9.17
C GLU A 168 -0.20 -27.42 9.69
N THR A 169 -1.50 -27.38 10.00
CA THR A 169 -2.27 -28.56 10.42
C THR A 169 -2.30 -29.60 9.31
N LYS A 170 -2.60 -29.22 8.06
CA LYS A 170 -2.52 -30.13 6.90
C LYS A 170 -1.13 -30.75 6.73
N LYS A 171 -0.06 -29.98 6.93
CA LYS A 171 1.32 -30.52 6.88
C LYS A 171 1.57 -31.51 8.02
N ARG A 172 1.09 -31.24 9.24
CA ARG A 172 1.21 -32.16 10.38
C ARG A 172 0.42 -33.45 10.13
N GLU A 173 -0.82 -33.34 9.68
CA GLU A 173 -1.66 -34.49 9.32
C GLU A 173 -1.02 -35.33 8.21
N ALA A 174 -0.47 -34.70 7.17
CA ALA A 174 0.23 -35.41 6.09
C ALA A 174 1.48 -36.15 6.61
N LEU A 175 2.25 -35.52 7.50
CA LEU A 175 3.40 -36.16 8.14
C LEU A 175 2.96 -37.32 9.05
N GLU A 176 1.89 -37.15 9.82
CA GLU A 176 1.33 -38.19 10.68
C GLU A 176 0.84 -39.38 9.86
N GLN A 177 0.17 -39.14 8.73
CA GLN A 177 -0.24 -40.19 7.80
C GLN A 177 0.97 -40.97 7.25
N ILE A 178 2.03 -40.28 6.83
CA ILE A 178 3.25 -40.93 6.34
C ILE A 178 3.89 -41.78 7.46
N MET A 179 3.96 -41.24 8.68
CA MET A 179 4.52 -41.96 9.83
C MET A 179 3.66 -43.19 10.18
N ALA A 180 2.34 -43.06 10.16
CA ALA A 180 1.42 -44.17 10.41
C ALA A 180 1.54 -45.26 9.33
N GLU A 181 1.63 -44.90 8.05
CA GLU A 181 1.86 -45.86 6.97
C GLU A 181 3.21 -46.57 7.09
N ASN A 182 4.26 -45.85 7.50
CA ASN A 182 5.58 -46.43 7.70
C ASN A 182 5.58 -47.41 8.88
N ASN A 183 4.96 -47.02 10.00
CA ASN A 183 4.77 -47.89 11.15
C ASN A 183 3.96 -49.15 10.80
N ARG A 184 2.87 -49.01 10.02
CA ARG A 184 2.10 -50.17 9.52
C ARG A 184 2.97 -51.11 8.69
N LYS A 185 3.80 -50.59 7.78
CA LYS A 185 4.72 -51.41 6.98
C LYS A 185 5.74 -52.16 7.84
N ILE A 186 6.26 -51.50 8.89
CA ILE A 186 7.17 -52.12 9.85
C ILE A 186 6.47 -53.22 10.63
N GLU A 187 5.27 -52.96 11.16
CA GLU A 187 4.46 -53.94 11.88
C GLU A 187 4.09 -55.14 11.01
N GLU A 188 3.67 -54.91 9.77
CA GLU A 188 3.37 -55.98 8.81
C GLU A 188 4.61 -56.81 8.48
N ALA A 189 5.77 -56.18 8.28
CA ALA A 189 7.02 -56.89 8.05
C ALA A 189 7.43 -57.73 9.28
N GLN A 190 7.32 -57.17 10.49
CA GLN A 190 7.57 -57.90 11.72
C GLN A 190 6.60 -59.07 11.90
N ARG A 191 5.32 -58.85 11.60
CA ARG A 191 4.28 -59.90 11.65
C ARG A 191 4.57 -61.03 10.68
N ARG A 192 4.97 -60.72 9.43
CA ARG A 192 5.38 -61.73 8.45
C ARG A 192 6.59 -62.54 8.92
N LEU A 193 7.62 -61.87 9.44
CA LEU A 193 8.80 -62.56 9.98
C LEU A 193 8.45 -63.45 11.19
N ALA A 194 7.53 -63.00 12.04
CA ALA A 194 7.04 -63.80 13.17
C ALA A 194 6.23 -65.02 12.68
N GLU A 195 5.38 -64.84 11.68
CA GLU A 195 4.60 -65.90 11.05
C GLU A 195 5.49 -66.95 10.38
N GLU A 196 6.50 -66.53 9.61
CA GLU A 196 7.48 -67.44 9.00
C GLU A 196 8.28 -68.23 10.05
N ARG A 197 8.72 -67.57 11.14
CA ARG A 197 9.39 -68.25 12.26
C ARG A 197 8.49 -69.30 12.91
N LEU A 198 7.21 -68.97 13.09
CA LEU A 198 6.24 -69.88 13.71
C LEU A 198 5.95 -71.06 12.77
N ALA A 199 5.79 -70.82 11.47
CA ALA A 199 5.61 -71.86 10.45
C ALA A 199 6.80 -72.83 10.38
N MET A 200 8.04 -72.33 10.46
CA MET A 200 9.24 -73.17 10.52
C MET A 200 9.23 -74.10 11.75
N VAL A 201 8.84 -73.59 12.91
CA VAL A 201 8.74 -74.39 14.14
C VAL A 201 7.64 -75.45 14.02
N GLU A 202 6.50 -75.11 13.43
CA GLU A 202 5.43 -76.08 13.16
C GLU A 202 5.86 -77.17 12.17
N GLU A 203 6.61 -76.82 11.13
CA GLU A 203 7.17 -77.78 10.17
C GLU A 203 8.17 -78.73 10.85
N GLN A 204 9.09 -78.19 11.66
CA GLN A 204 10.02 -78.99 12.46
C GLN A 204 9.26 -79.95 13.38
N ARG A 205 8.20 -79.47 14.04
CA ARG A 205 7.35 -80.31 14.89
C ARG A 205 6.68 -81.45 14.12
N LYS A 206 6.17 -81.19 12.90
CA LYS A 206 5.59 -82.22 12.03
C LYS A 206 6.63 -83.25 11.59
N MET A 207 7.81 -82.80 11.16
CA MET A 207 8.92 -83.68 10.78
C MET A 207 9.38 -84.56 11.94
N GLU A 208 9.45 -84.02 13.15
CA GLU A 208 9.75 -84.79 14.36
C GLU A 208 8.66 -85.80 14.68
N GLU A 209 7.39 -85.42 14.54
CA GLU A 209 6.25 -86.33 14.73
C GLU A 209 6.29 -87.48 13.72
N GLU A 210 6.54 -87.20 12.44
CA GLU A 210 6.71 -88.21 11.39
C GLU A 210 7.92 -89.11 11.67
N ARG A 211 9.05 -88.55 12.07
CA ARG A 211 10.25 -89.31 12.43
C ARG A 211 9.98 -90.23 13.63
N GLN A 212 9.22 -89.78 14.62
CA GLN A 212 8.80 -90.61 15.74
C GLN A 212 7.83 -91.72 15.31
N ARG A 213 6.90 -91.44 14.39
CA ARG A 213 6.00 -92.47 13.80
C ARG A 213 6.80 -93.53 13.06
N MET A 214 7.72 -93.12 12.19
CA MET A 214 8.61 -94.04 11.46
C MET A 214 9.47 -94.89 12.40
N ARG A 215 9.99 -94.32 13.50
CA ARG A 215 10.70 -95.08 14.54
C ARG A 215 9.82 -96.12 15.21
N LYS A 216 8.60 -95.74 15.61
CA LYS A 216 7.62 -96.67 16.21
C LYS A 216 7.23 -97.78 15.23
N GLU A 217 7.07 -97.48 13.95
CA GLU A 217 6.78 -98.47 12.91
C GLU A 217 7.96 -99.41 12.67
N ALA A 218 9.19 -98.89 12.59
CA ALA A 218 10.39 -99.70 12.45
C ALA A 218 10.58 -100.63 13.66
N GLU A 219 10.39 -100.13 14.89
CA GLU A 219 10.42 -100.98 16.09
C GLU A 219 9.34 -102.07 16.08
N LYS A 220 8.13 -101.76 15.59
CA LYS A 220 7.07 -102.76 15.41
C LYS A 220 7.48 -103.82 14.40
N ARG A 221 8.05 -103.44 13.24
CA ARG A 221 8.55 -104.38 12.23
C ARG A 221 9.66 -105.26 12.78
N ILE A 222 10.65 -104.69 13.49
CA ILE A 222 11.73 -105.46 14.13
C ILE A 222 11.15 -106.45 15.14
N LYS A 223 10.17 -106.04 15.96
CA LYS A 223 9.49 -106.94 16.91
C LYS A 223 8.72 -108.05 16.19
N GLU A 224 8.07 -107.76 15.08
CA GLU A 224 7.38 -108.74 14.23
C GLU A 224 8.36 -109.73 13.57
N GLU A 225 9.47 -109.24 13.02
CA GLU A 225 10.55 -110.05 12.46
C GLU A 225 11.20 -110.93 13.53
N GLN A 226 11.50 -110.39 14.71
CA GLN A 226 11.98 -111.16 15.85
C GLN A 226 10.99 -112.25 16.25
N LYS A 227 9.68 -111.96 16.30
CA LYS A 227 8.64 -112.97 16.54
C LYS A 227 8.64 -114.05 15.46
N LYS A 228 8.80 -113.68 14.19
CA LYS A 228 8.85 -114.59 13.04
C LYS A 228 10.06 -115.53 13.09
N ILE A 229 11.23 -115.01 13.46
CA ILE A 229 12.49 -115.76 13.61
C ILE A 229 12.45 -116.66 14.84
N LEU A 230 11.96 -116.14 15.97
CA LEU A 230 11.87 -116.88 17.24
C LEU A 230 10.72 -117.91 17.25
N GLY A 231 9.89 -117.98 16.19
CA GLY A 231 8.82 -118.97 16.04
C GLY A 231 7.66 -118.83 17.02
N LYS A 232 7.56 -117.69 17.73
CA LYS A 232 6.42 -117.40 18.62
C LYS A 232 5.17 -117.15 17.78
N ASN A 233 4.03 -117.67 18.23
CA ASN A 233 2.72 -117.58 17.54
C ASN A 233 2.64 -118.35 16.20
N ASN A 234 3.09 -119.60 16.14
CA ASN A 234 2.90 -120.48 14.97
C ASN A 234 3.44 -119.93 13.63
N SER A 235 4.39 -118.97 13.64
CA SER A 235 4.89 -118.33 12.42
C SER A 235 5.77 -119.23 11.55
N ARG A 236 6.25 -120.35 12.09
CA ARG A 236 7.13 -121.30 11.40
C ARG A 236 6.26 -122.34 10.68
N PRO A 237 6.23 -122.35 9.33
CA PRO A 237 5.40 -123.28 8.58
C PRO A 237 5.80 -124.72 8.92
N LYS A 238 4.81 -125.56 9.24
CA LYS A 238 5.04 -126.98 9.50
C LYS A 238 5.46 -127.65 8.18
N LEU A 239 6.76 -127.89 8.02
CA LEU A 239 7.30 -128.66 6.92
C LEU A 239 6.93 -130.14 7.14
N SER A 240 5.98 -130.65 6.36
CA SER A 240 5.71 -132.08 6.25
C SER A 240 6.72 -132.71 5.30
N PHE A 241 7.77 -133.33 5.83
CA PHE A 241 8.69 -134.12 5.03
C PHE A 241 8.11 -135.52 4.82
N THR A 242 7.73 -135.85 3.58
CA THR A 242 7.47 -137.23 3.18
C THR A 242 8.81 -137.90 2.90
N LEU A 243 9.26 -138.81 3.78
CA LEU A 243 10.40 -139.67 3.50
C LEU A 243 9.99 -140.64 2.39
N LYS A 244 10.62 -140.52 1.22
CA LYS A 244 10.48 -141.52 0.16
C LYS A 244 11.17 -142.80 0.63
N PRO A 245 10.48 -143.94 0.73
CA PRO A 245 11.12 -145.21 1.06
C PRO A 245 12.06 -145.59 -0.09
N ILE A 246 13.28 -145.98 0.27
CA ILE A 246 14.27 -146.52 -0.65
C ILE A 246 13.92 -147.99 -0.88
N THR A 247 13.57 -148.33 -2.11
CA THR A 247 13.54 -149.70 -2.67
C THR A 247 14.15 -149.66 -4.05
#